data_AF-A0A7S3H2X9-F1
#
_entry.id   AF-A0A7S3H2X9-F1
#
_cell.length_a   1.000
_cell.length_b   1.000
_cell.length_c   1.000
_cell.angle_alpha   90.00
_cell.angle_beta   90.00
_cell.angle_gamma   90.00
#
_symmetry.space_group_name_H-M   'P 1'
#
loop_
_entity.id
_entity.type
_entity.pdbx_description
1 polymer ?
#
loop_
_entity_poly.entity_id
_entity_poly.type
_entity_poly.pdbx_seq_one_letter_code
_entity_poly.pdbx_strand_id
1 'polypeptide(L)'
;AENFEFQKTVSDQTVTIEVLKKALDKLATYYDFLQQSKSSAHKQTPPVPQKEYSKSKGASGVMEMIEKLIHEAADLRKESQQSEGSAQAAYETLIADTNGSVEALQKEITSKSAAKSGAHKDMLSAESDLSDTMKELEGLNKYNSELHAECNYLLKNFDLRQSTRSNEIEALQQAKQILDGASLN
;
A
#
# COMPACT_ATOMS: atom_id res chain seq x y z
N ALA A 1 17.20 -2.05 20.54
CA ALA A 1 17.34 -2.67 21.87
C ALA A 1 17.67 -4.15 21.71
N GLU A 2 16.83 -4.92 21.00
CA GLU A 2 17.02 -6.36 20.79
C GLU A 2 18.35 -6.75 20.12
N ASN A 3 18.73 -6.13 18.99
CA ASN A 3 20.01 -6.46 18.34
C ASN A 3 21.25 -6.20 19.23
N PHE A 4 21.19 -5.17 20.08
CA PHE A 4 22.25 -4.87 21.03
C PHE A 4 22.32 -5.94 22.14
N GLU A 5 21.16 -6.38 22.65
CA GLU A 5 21.09 -7.47 23.64
C GLU A 5 21.53 -8.81 23.04
N PHE A 6 21.22 -9.08 21.77
CA PHE A 6 21.73 -10.23 21.04
C PHE A 6 23.26 -10.19 20.92
N GLN A 7 23.84 -9.07 20.46
CA GLN A 7 25.29 -8.92 20.36
C GLN A 7 25.99 -9.11 21.71
N LYS A 8 25.40 -8.55 22.78
CA LYS A 8 25.90 -8.73 24.14
C LYS A 8 25.82 -10.20 24.56
N THR A 9 24.69 -10.87 24.35
CA THR A 9 24.51 -12.30 24.67
C THR A 9 25.54 -13.17 23.93
N VAL A 10 25.72 -12.97 22.63
CA VAL A 10 26.70 -13.73 21.84
C VAL A 10 28.13 -13.48 22.32
N SER A 11 28.46 -12.23 22.67
CA SER A 11 29.75 -11.86 23.24
C SER A 11 29.98 -12.55 24.60
N ASP A 12 29.02 -12.44 25.52
CA ASP A 12 29.10 -12.99 26.87
C ASP A 12 29.23 -14.52 26.83
N GLN A 13 28.45 -15.20 25.98
CA GLN A 13 28.55 -16.66 25.80
C GLN A 13 29.89 -17.07 25.17
N THR A 14 30.41 -16.28 24.22
CA THR A 14 31.71 -16.55 23.60
C THR A 14 32.84 -16.46 24.62
N VAL A 15 32.86 -15.39 25.42
CA VAL A 15 33.84 -15.22 26.50
C VAL A 15 33.70 -16.32 27.55
N THR A 16 32.47 -16.70 27.92
CA THR A 16 32.21 -17.77 28.88
C THR A 16 32.77 -19.11 28.39
N ILE A 17 32.52 -19.48 27.14
CA ILE A 17 33.07 -20.70 26.52
C ILE A 17 34.60 -20.69 26.55
N GLU A 18 35.24 -19.57 26.21
CA GLU A 18 36.70 -19.45 26.21
C GLU A 18 37.30 -19.61 27.61
N VAL A 19 36.69 -18.98 28.62
CA VAL A 19 37.16 -19.05 30.01
C VAL A 19 36.97 -20.46 30.56
N LEU A 20 35.82 -21.09 30.33
CA LEU A 20 35.55 -22.45 30.78
C LEU A 20 36.48 -23.48 30.12
N LYS A 21 36.80 -23.33 28.83
CA LYS A 21 37.79 -24.17 28.15
C LYS A 21 39.18 -24.05 28.76
N LYS A 22 39.63 -22.82 29.07
CA LYS A 22 40.91 -22.58 29.76
C LYS A 22 40.92 -23.19 31.16
N ALA A 23 39.82 -23.11 31.90
CA ALA A 23 39.69 -23.72 33.22
C ALA A 23 39.75 -25.25 33.15
N LEU A 24 39.05 -25.86 32.19
CA LEU A 24 39.07 -27.29 31.94
C LEU A 24 40.49 -27.80 31.60
N ASP A 25 41.20 -27.09 30.72
CA ASP A 25 42.57 -27.41 30.32
C ASP A 25 43.54 -27.41 31.52
N LYS A 26 43.45 -26.38 32.40
CA LYS A 26 44.26 -26.29 33.62
C LYS A 26 43.93 -27.39 34.64
N LEU A 27 42.66 -27.73 34.79
CA LEU A 27 42.24 -28.85 35.65
C LEU A 27 42.77 -30.18 35.11
N ALA A 28 42.66 -30.41 33.80
CA ALA A 28 43.20 -31.61 33.15
C ALA A 28 44.71 -31.74 33.38
N THR A 29 45.49 -30.69 33.11
CA THR A 29 46.95 -30.71 33.33
C THR A 29 47.32 -30.94 34.79
N TYR A 30 46.58 -30.36 35.74
CA TYR A 30 46.80 -30.58 37.17
C TYR A 30 46.56 -32.03 37.59
N TYR A 31 45.47 -32.64 37.14
CA TYR A 31 45.14 -34.02 37.48
C TYR A 31 46.06 -35.03 36.78
N ASP A 32 46.52 -34.76 35.55
CA ASP A 32 47.53 -35.56 34.86
C ASP A 32 48.89 -35.52 35.57
N PHE A 33 49.33 -34.32 35.99
CA PHE A 33 50.57 -34.15 36.77
C PHE A 33 50.50 -34.90 38.12
N LEU A 34 49.34 -34.87 38.80
CA LEU A 34 49.12 -35.64 40.03
C LEU A 34 49.12 -37.17 39.79
N GLN A 35 48.76 -37.65 38.60
CA GLN A 35 48.84 -39.08 38.27
C GLN A 35 50.27 -39.50 37.90
N GLN A 36 51.01 -38.69 37.13
CA GLN A 36 52.42 -38.95 36.81
C GLN A 36 53.33 -38.91 38.05
N SER A 37 53.14 -37.96 38.96
CA SER A 37 53.93 -37.86 40.20
C SER A 37 53.76 -39.07 41.15
N LYS A 38 52.64 -39.79 41.06
CA LYS A 38 52.44 -41.07 41.78
C LYS A 38 53.17 -42.26 41.15
N SER A 39 53.47 -42.18 39.85
CA SER A 39 54.12 -43.27 39.10
C SER A 39 55.65 -43.27 39.25
N SER A 40 56.23 -42.15 39.72
CA SER A 40 57.68 -41.95 39.87
C SER A 40 58.15 -41.77 41.33
N ALA A 41 57.30 -42.03 42.32
CA ALA A 41 57.66 -41.85 43.73
C ALA A 41 58.54 -43.00 44.25
N HIS A 42 59.86 -42.85 44.13
CA HIS A 42 60.84 -43.59 44.91
C HIS A 42 60.62 -43.25 46.40
N LYS A 43 60.31 -44.24 47.24
CA LYS A 43 60.06 -44.07 48.69
C LYS A 43 61.32 -43.51 49.37
N GLN A 44 61.33 -42.20 49.66
CA GLN A 44 62.14 -41.65 50.73
C GLN A 44 61.19 -41.09 51.79
N THR A 45 61.30 -41.62 53.01
CA THR A 45 60.47 -41.26 54.17
C THR A 45 61.04 -40.01 54.86
N PRO A 46 60.29 -38.90 54.96
CA PRO A 46 60.64 -37.80 55.86
C PRO A 46 60.22 -38.10 57.32
N PRO A 47 60.85 -37.49 58.34
CA PRO A 47 60.68 -37.85 59.76
C PRO A 47 59.39 -37.36 60.44
N VAL A 48 58.42 -36.83 59.70
CA VAL A 48 57.22 -36.20 60.26
C VAL A 48 55.96 -36.79 59.62
N PRO A 49 54.88 -37.08 60.36
CA PRO A 49 53.66 -37.64 59.79
C PRO A 49 53.00 -36.63 58.84
N GLN A 50 53.28 -36.76 57.55
CA GLN A 50 52.62 -35.97 56.53
C GLN A 50 51.23 -36.60 56.29
N LYS A 51 50.18 -35.80 56.51
CA LYS A 51 48.79 -36.20 56.32
C LYS A 51 48.64 -36.79 54.91
N GLU A 52 48.23 -38.05 54.83
CA GLU A 52 48.13 -38.80 53.58
C GLU A 52 47.13 -38.08 52.65
N TYR A 53 47.61 -37.59 51.51
CA TYR A 53 46.79 -36.84 50.57
C TYR A 53 45.81 -37.78 49.86
N SER A 54 44.52 -37.67 50.17
CA SER A 54 43.45 -38.42 49.49
C SER A 54 43.07 -37.74 48.18
N LYS A 55 43.02 -38.52 47.09
CA LYS A 55 42.50 -38.08 45.78
C LYS A 55 41.09 -37.49 45.97
N SER A 56 40.85 -36.24 45.58
CA SER A 56 39.52 -35.64 45.64
C SER A 56 38.57 -36.45 44.75
N LYS A 57 37.59 -37.15 45.36
CA LYS A 57 36.59 -37.95 44.64
C LYS A 57 35.67 -37.10 43.75
N GLY A 58 35.66 -35.77 43.89
CA GLY A 58 34.81 -34.85 43.13
C GLY A 58 35.44 -34.27 41.85
N ALA A 59 36.71 -34.55 41.57
CA ALA A 59 37.44 -33.99 40.43
C ALA A 59 36.78 -34.24 39.05
N SER A 60 36.33 -35.48 38.82
CA SER A 60 35.68 -35.89 37.56
C SER A 60 34.35 -35.18 37.34
N GLY A 61 33.52 -35.09 38.39
CA GLY A 61 32.20 -34.45 38.29
C GLY A 61 32.27 -32.94 38.03
N VAL A 62 33.30 -32.25 38.51
CA VAL A 62 33.50 -30.82 38.23
C VAL A 62 33.97 -30.59 36.79
N MET A 63 34.83 -31.45 36.24
CA MET A 63 35.25 -31.36 34.84
C MET A 63 34.09 -31.65 33.88
N GLU A 64 33.29 -32.69 34.14
CA GLU A 64 32.06 -32.99 33.39
C GLU A 64 31.05 -31.84 33.45
N MET A 65 30.91 -31.18 34.62
CA MET A 65 30.04 -30.00 34.75
C MET A 65 30.54 -28.81 33.92
N ILE A 66 31.86 -28.58 33.87
CA ILE A 66 32.46 -27.51 33.04
C ILE A 66 32.27 -27.81 31.55
N GLU A 67 32.48 -29.06 31.13
CA GLU A 67 32.21 -29.50 29.75
C GLU A 67 30.73 -29.31 29.38
N LYS A 68 29.82 -29.70 30.28
CA LYS A 68 28.39 -29.51 30.07
C LYS A 68 28.02 -28.04 29.91
N LEU A 69 28.57 -27.15 30.74
CA LEU A 69 28.35 -25.70 30.62
C LEU A 69 28.91 -25.11 29.32
N ILE A 70 30.04 -25.63 28.82
CA ILE A 70 30.58 -25.24 27.51
C ILE A 70 29.61 -25.63 26.39
N HIS A 71 29.05 -26.84 26.45
CA HIS A 71 28.06 -27.30 25.48
C HIS A 71 26.77 -26.48 25.54
N GLU A 72 26.21 -26.28 26.73
CA GLU A 72 25.01 -25.47 26.94
C GLU A 72 25.19 -24.02 26.44
N ALA A 73 26.35 -23.41 26.70
CA ALA A 73 26.67 -22.07 26.21
C ALA A 73 26.83 -22.01 24.68
N ALA A 74 27.42 -23.06 24.07
CA ALA A 74 27.58 -23.15 22.62
C ALA A 74 26.22 -23.34 21.91
N ASP A 75 25.35 -24.17 22.48
CA ASP A 75 24.01 -24.41 21.96
C ASP A 75 23.15 -23.15 22.08
N LEU A 76 23.17 -22.47 23.23
CA LEU A 76 22.45 -21.20 23.44
C LEU A 76 22.91 -20.12 22.45
N ARG A 77 24.21 -20.01 22.20
CA ARG A 77 24.74 -19.09 21.20
C ARG A 77 24.22 -19.42 19.80
N LYS A 78 24.23 -20.69 19.41
CA LYS A 78 23.76 -21.14 18.09
C LYS A 78 22.27 -20.86 17.91
N GLU A 79 21.45 -21.19 18.91
CA GLU A 79 20.02 -20.92 18.92
C GLU A 79 19.73 -19.42 18.83
N SER A 80 20.44 -18.61 19.63
CA SER A 80 20.32 -17.15 19.58
C SER A 80 20.64 -16.60 18.19
N GLN A 81 21.72 -17.09 17.54
CA GLN A 81 22.12 -16.67 16.19
C GLN A 81 21.08 -17.06 15.13
N GLN A 82 20.51 -18.25 15.25
CA GLN A 82 19.46 -18.72 14.34
C GLN A 82 18.17 -17.91 14.51
N SER A 83 17.77 -17.64 15.76
CA SER A 83 16.59 -16.83 16.07
C SER A 83 16.73 -15.41 15.55
N GLU A 84 17.88 -14.76 15.78
CA GLU A 84 18.15 -13.41 15.26
C GLU A 84 18.12 -13.40 13.72
N GLY A 85 18.75 -14.38 13.07
CA GLY A 85 18.73 -14.49 11.61
C GLY A 85 17.32 -14.66 11.04
N SER A 86 16.49 -15.47 11.68
CA SER A 86 15.08 -15.63 11.29
C SER A 86 14.27 -14.36 11.53
N ALA A 87 14.50 -13.67 12.65
CA ALA A 87 13.82 -12.41 12.97
C ALA A 87 14.20 -11.31 11.97
N GLN A 88 15.48 -11.19 11.63
CA GLN A 88 15.95 -10.24 10.63
C GLN A 88 15.37 -10.54 9.24
N ALA A 89 15.37 -11.80 8.80
CA ALA A 89 14.80 -12.17 7.51
C ALA A 89 13.28 -11.89 7.44
N ALA A 90 12.55 -12.16 8.52
CA ALA A 90 11.13 -11.84 8.62
C ALA A 90 10.88 -10.33 8.57
N TYR A 91 11.72 -9.54 9.24
CA TYR A 91 11.66 -8.08 9.19
C TYR A 91 11.95 -7.53 7.79
N GLU A 92 13.01 -8.01 7.13
CA GLU A 92 13.35 -7.60 5.76
C GLU A 92 12.23 -7.94 4.77
N THR A 93 11.62 -9.13 4.92
CA THR A 93 10.45 -9.53 4.12
C THR A 93 9.26 -8.62 4.37
N LEU A 94 8.94 -8.34 5.63
CA LEU A 94 7.85 -7.43 5.99
C LEU A 94 8.05 -6.03 5.41
N ILE A 95 9.27 -5.50 5.46
CA ILE A 95 9.60 -4.20 4.89
C ILE A 95 9.45 -4.22 3.37
N ALA A 96 9.96 -5.25 2.69
CA ALA A 96 9.80 -5.39 1.25
C ALA A 96 8.33 -5.47 0.82
N ASP A 97 7.53 -6.30 1.50
CA ASP A 97 6.10 -6.48 1.23
C ASP A 97 5.31 -5.19 1.51
N THR A 98 5.64 -4.50 2.61
CA THR A 98 5.00 -3.23 2.97
C THR A 98 5.32 -2.15 1.94
N ASN A 99 6.58 -2.03 1.52
CA ASN A 99 6.98 -1.07 0.49
C ASN A 99 6.30 -1.37 -0.84
N GLY A 100 6.26 -2.64 -1.26
CA GLY A 100 5.54 -3.06 -2.47
C GLY A 100 4.05 -2.73 -2.39
N SER A 101 3.43 -2.95 -1.22
CA SER A 101 2.02 -2.60 -0.98
C SER A 101 1.77 -1.10 -1.04
N VAL A 102 2.66 -0.28 -0.46
CA VAL A 102 2.58 1.18 -0.50
C VAL A 102 2.68 1.69 -1.94
N GLU A 103 3.63 1.18 -2.72
CA GLU A 103 3.77 1.57 -4.13
C GLU A 103 2.53 1.20 -4.96
N ALA A 104 1.98 0.00 -4.76
CA ALA A 104 0.77 -0.44 -5.44
C ALA A 104 -0.43 0.44 -5.07
N LEU A 105 -0.62 0.73 -3.78
CA LEU A 105 -1.68 1.61 -3.30
C LEU A 105 -1.53 3.04 -3.85
N GLN A 106 -0.31 3.57 -3.94
CA GLN A 106 -0.08 4.90 -4.50
C GLN A 106 -0.45 4.98 -6.00
N LYS A 107 -0.15 3.92 -6.76
CA LYS A 107 -0.58 3.79 -8.17
C LYS A 107 -2.10 3.73 -8.28
N GLU A 108 -2.76 2.93 -7.45
CA GLU A 108 -4.22 2.84 -7.39
C GLU A 108 -4.87 4.18 -7.03
N ILE A 109 -4.35 4.90 -6.03
CA ILE A 109 -4.83 6.24 -5.66
C ILE A 109 -4.76 7.19 -6.85
N THR A 110 -3.64 7.19 -7.58
CA THR A 110 -3.44 8.06 -8.74
C THR A 110 -4.43 7.72 -9.85
N SER A 111 -4.55 6.43 -10.19
CA SER A 111 -5.49 5.94 -11.21
C SER A 111 -6.94 6.27 -10.86
N LYS A 112 -7.38 5.96 -9.63
CA LYS A 112 -8.75 6.25 -9.18
C LYS A 112 -9.04 7.75 -9.10
N SER A 113 -8.06 8.57 -8.72
CA SER A 113 -8.21 10.03 -8.70
C SER A 113 -8.39 10.59 -10.11
N ALA A 114 -7.62 10.09 -11.08
CA ALA A 114 -7.77 10.46 -12.49
C ALA A 114 -9.13 10.02 -13.05
N ALA A 115 -9.54 8.77 -12.78
CA ALA A 115 -10.84 8.25 -13.19
C ALA A 115 -12.01 9.06 -12.58
N LYS A 116 -11.92 9.41 -11.29
CA LYS A 116 -12.91 10.26 -10.62
C LYS A 116 -13.00 11.65 -11.26
N SER A 117 -11.86 12.25 -11.58
CA SER A 117 -11.83 13.55 -12.25
C SER A 117 -12.46 13.49 -13.64
N GLY A 118 -12.15 12.44 -14.42
CA GLY A 118 -12.77 12.19 -15.72
C GLY A 118 -14.30 12.04 -15.61
N ALA A 119 -14.77 11.16 -14.74
CA ALA A 119 -16.20 10.96 -14.53
C ALA A 119 -16.93 12.24 -14.07
N HIS A 120 -16.30 13.06 -13.24
CA HIS A 120 -16.86 14.34 -12.80
C HIS A 120 -16.95 15.35 -13.96
N LYS A 121 -15.94 15.39 -14.84
CA LYS A 121 -15.98 16.22 -16.05
C LYS A 121 -17.12 15.79 -16.97
N ASP A 122 -17.27 14.48 -17.19
CA ASP A 122 -18.31 13.93 -18.06
C ASP A 122 -19.71 14.23 -17.49
N MET A 123 -19.89 14.11 -16.18
CA MET A 123 -21.12 14.48 -15.48
C MET A 123 -21.47 15.95 -15.71
N LEU A 124 -20.52 16.88 -15.50
CA LEU A 124 -20.77 18.31 -15.71
C LEU A 124 -21.09 18.65 -17.16
N SER A 125 -20.42 17.98 -18.11
CA SER A 125 -20.73 18.15 -19.54
C SER A 125 -22.17 17.71 -19.84
N ALA A 126 -22.56 16.53 -19.35
CA ALA A 126 -23.91 16.00 -19.55
C ALA A 126 -24.99 16.88 -18.90
N GLU A 127 -24.73 17.44 -17.72
CA GLU A 127 -25.63 18.41 -17.08
C GLU A 127 -25.79 19.69 -17.90
N SER A 128 -24.69 20.22 -18.46
CA SER A 128 -24.73 21.39 -19.34
C SER A 128 -25.50 21.10 -20.62
N ASP A 129 -25.19 19.99 -21.29
CA ASP A 129 -25.84 19.56 -22.54
C ASP A 129 -27.35 19.35 -22.33
N LEU A 130 -27.74 18.75 -21.20
CA LEU A 130 -29.14 18.59 -20.83
C LEU A 130 -29.83 19.94 -20.65
N SER A 131 -29.23 20.86 -19.90
CA SER A 131 -29.77 22.22 -19.70
C SER A 131 -29.99 22.94 -21.03
N ASP A 132 -29.00 22.90 -21.92
CA ASP A 132 -29.08 23.61 -23.20
C ASP A 132 -30.09 22.95 -24.14
N THR A 133 -30.16 21.61 -24.17
CA THR A 133 -31.19 20.87 -24.90
C THR A 133 -32.60 21.23 -24.40
N MET A 134 -32.79 21.37 -23.07
CA MET A 134 -34.08 21.76 -22.50
C MET A 134 -34.48 23.20 -22.91
N LYS A 135 -33.53 24.15 -22.92
CA LYS A 135 -33.78 25.52 -23.40
C LYS A 135 -34.14 25.54 -24.88
N GLU A 136 -33.42 24.77 -25.69
CA GLU A 136 -33.72 24.66 -27.12
C GLU A 136 -35.11 24.07 -27.35
N LEU A 137 -35.46 23.00 -26.61
CA LEU A 137 -36.78 22.38 -26.67
C LEU A 137 -37.90 23.37 -26.29
N GLU A 138 -37.72 24.17 -25.23
CA GLU A 138 -38.66 25.21 -24.85
C GLU A 138 -38.81 26.27 -25.94
N GLY A 139 -37.69 26.73 -26.51
CA GLY A 139 -37.67 27.67 -27.62
C GLY A 139 -38.41 27.15 -28.86
N LEU A 140 -38.18 25.89 -29.24
CA LEU A 140 -38.86 25.24 -30.36
C LEU A 140 -40.37 25.11 -30.10
N ASN A 141 -40.79 24.76 -28.88
CA ASN A 141 -42.21 24.68 -28.52
C ASN A 141 -42.90 26.05 -28.61
N LYS A 142 -42.22 27.11 -28.16
CA LYS A 142 -42.72 28.47 -28.29
C LYS A 142 -42.85 28.88 -29.76
N TYR A 143 -41.79 28.68 -30.55
CA TYR A 143 -41.80 28.99 -31.98
C TYR A 143 -42.90 28.22 -32.72
N ASN A 144 -43.07 26.92 -32.42
CA ASN A 144 -44.14 26.11 -33.00
C ASN A 144 -45.54 26.67 -32.67
N SER A 145 -45.74 27.14 -31.43
CA SER A 145 -47.01 27.75 -31.02
C SER A 145 -47.27 29.08 -31.74
N GLU A 146 -46.25 29.92 -31.88
CA GLU A 146 -46.32 31.19 -32.62
C GLU A 146 -46.63 30.94 -34.11
N LEU A 147 -45.94 29.98 -34.73
CA LEU A 147 -46.18 29.59 -36.11
C LEU A 147 -47.61 29.09 -36.34
N HIS A 148 -48.12 28.24 -35.43
CA HIS A 148 -49.52 27.80 -35.50
C HIS A 148 -50.49 28.98 -35.38
N ALA A 149 -50.23 29.96 -34.51
CA ALA A 149 -51.07 31.14 -34.38
C ALA A 149 -51.09 31.98 -35.69
N GLU A 150 -49.92 32.18 -36.31
CA GLU A 150 -49.79 32.89 -37.59
C GLU A 150 -50.51 32.15 -38.72
N CYS A 151 -50.28 30.84 -38.87
CA CYS A 151 -50.94 30.03 -39.89
C CYS A 151 -52.47 30.02 -39.69
N ASN A 152 -52.94 29.87 -38.45
CA ASN A 152 -54.38 29.88 -38.14
C ASN A 152 -55.01 31.24 -38.46
N TYR A 153 -54.33 32.34 -38.12
CA TYR A 153 -54.80 33.68 -38.48
C TYR A 153 -54.86 33.85 -40.00
N LEU A 154 -53.83 33.42 -40.73
CA LEU A 154 -53.81 33.51 -42.19
C LEU A 154 -54.97 32.71 -42.81
N LEU A 155 -55.14 31.45 -42.41
CA LEU A 155 -56.18 30.57 -42.92
C LEU A 155 -57.58 31.11 -42.61
N LYS A 156 -57.82 31.57 -41.38
CA LYS A 156 -59.12 32.12 -40.97
C LYS A 156 -59.52 33.37 -41.78
N ASN A 157 -58.54 34.17 -42.20
CA ASN A 157 -58.78 35.40 -42.94
C ASN A 157 -58.59 35.24 -44.46
N PHE A 158 -58.17 34.07 -44.93
CA PHE A 158 -57.83 33.85 -46.34
C PHE A 158 -59.03 34.10 -47.25
N ASP A 159 -60.17 33.45 -46.97
CA ASP A 159 -61.38 33.57 -47.80
C ASP A 159 -61.95 35.00 -47.81
N LEU A 160 -61.97 35.66 -46.64
CA LEU A 160 -62.39 37.06 -46.54
C LEU A 160 -61.49 37.97 -47.38
N ARG A 161 -60.17 37.82 -47.25
CA ARG A 161 -59.20 38.61 -48.04
C ARG A 161 -59.35 38.32 -49.53
N GLN A 162 -59.55 37.06 -49.90
CA GLN A 162 -59.76 36.64 -51.28
C GLN A 162 -61.03 37.26 -51.86
N SER A 163 -62.13 37.27 -51.11
CA SER A 163 -63.40 37.90 -51.51
C SER A 163 -63.27 39.42 -51.64
N THR A 164 -62.73 40.10 -50.63
CA THR A 164 -62.54 41.57 -50.68
C THR A 164 -61.64 41.98 -51.84
N ARG A 165 -60.58 41.22 -52.11
CA ARG A 165 -59.68 41.48 -53.24
C ARG A 165 -60.37 41.27 -54.58
N SER A 166 -61.22 40.25 -54.73
CA SER A 166 -62.05 40.10 -55.93
C SER A 166 -62.99 41.29 -56.12
N ASN A 167 -63.66 41.74 -55.05
CA ASN A 167 -64.54 42.91 -55.10
C ASN A 167 -63.78 44.20 -55.46
N GLU A 168 -62.57 44.41 -54.93
CA GLU A 168 -61.72 45.54 -55.31
C GLU A 168 -61.32 45.48 -56.79
N ILE A 169 -60.98 44.30 -57.31
CA ILE A 169 -60.65 44.12 -58.74
C ILE A 169 -61.84 44.50 -59.61
N GLU A 170 -63.05 44.03 -59.27
CA GLU A 170 -64.27 44.39 -59.99
C GLU A 170 -64.54 45.90 -59.94
N ALA A 171 -64.41 46.52 -58.78
CA ALA A 171 -64.58 47.97 -58.62
C ALA A 171 -63.56 48.77 -59.45
N LEU A 172 -62.29 48.34 -59.47
CA LEU A 172 -61.25 48.95 -60.30
C LEU A 172 -61.53 48.78 -61.80
N GLN A 173 -62.07 47.64 -62.22
CA GLN A 173 -62.48 47.42 -63.61
C GLN A 173 -63.62 48.35 -64.02
N GLN A 174 -64.63 48.52 -63.15
CA GLN A 174 -65.72 49.47 -63.39
C GLN A 174 -65.20 50.91 -63.48
N ALA A 175 -64.35 51.34 -62.55
CA ALA A 175 -63.75 52.67 -62.59
C ALA A 175 -62.95 52.92 -63.88
N LYS A 176 -62.19 51.91 -64.34
CA LYS A 176 -61.49 51.97 -65.62
C LYS A 176 -62.45 52.14 -66.79
N GLN A 177 -63.52 51.35 -66.87
CA GLN A 177 -64.52 51.47 -67.93
C GLN A 177 -65.20 52.85 -67.95
N ILE A 178 -65.47 53.43 -66.78
CA ILE A 178 -66.02 54.78 -66.68
C ILE A 178 -65.03 55.80 -67.23
N LEU A 179 -63.74 55.70 -66.90
CA LEU A 179 -62.70 56.60 -67.41
C LEU A 179 -62.49 56.43 -68.92
N ASP A 180 -62.47 55.20 -69.43
CA ASP A 180 -62.35 54.90 -70.87
C ASP A 180 -63.61 55.36 -71.64
N GLY A 181 -64.79 55.30 -71.03
CA GLY A 181 -66.04 55.82 -71.60
C GLY A 181 -66.16 57.35 -71.49
N ALA A 182 -65.54 57.95 -70.47
CA ALA A 182 -65.46 59.40 -70.29
C ALA A 182 -64.40 60.07 -71.19
N SER A 183 -63.47 59.31 -71.79
CA SER A 183 -62.40 59.83 -72.67
C SER A 183 -62.83 60.05 -74.13
N LEU A 184 -64.12 60.25 -74.40
CA LEU A 184 -64.66 60.59 -75.72
C LEU A 184 -65.64 61.76 -75.59
N ASN A 185 -65.12 62.94 -75.27
CA ASN A 185 -65.59 64.26 -75.70
C ASN A 185 -64.48 65.29 -75.51
#